data_AF-A0A1Y3BGW3-F1
#
_entry.id   AF-A0A1Y3BGW3-F1
#
_cell.length_a   1.000
_cell.length_b   1.000
_cell.length_c   1.000
_cell.angle_alpha   90.00
_cell.angle_beta   90.00
_cell.angle_gamma   90.00
#
_symmetry.space_group_name_H-M   'P 1'
#
loop_
_entity.id
_entity.type
_entity.pdbx_description
1 polymer ?
#
loop_
_entity_poly.entity_id
_entity_poly.type
_entity_poly.pdbx_seq_one_letter_code
_entity_poly.pdbx_strand_id
1 'polypeptide(L)'
;MNRNISNEIKTIGFKILVQLGYQAAESPEPPEEIMKFLRPFFQIIIEFIFCELVHNNDLILRDAVAMALYSLVRCFRKSYQNIIRELMRFINDQPIEDRICTTLFQIVDEVGLESRYNVARLTFKKRFSEFINQLHSMLTLR
;
A
#
# COMPACT_ATOMS: atom_id res chain seq x y z
N MET A 1 11.93 -6.02 25.04
CA MET A 1 12.63 -4.82 24.53
C MET A 1 11.96 -4.40 23.22
N ASN A 2 10.99 -3.49 23.26
CA ASN A 2 10.44 -2.90 22.04
C ASN A 2 11.42 -1.83 21.55
N ARG A 3 12.35 -2.19 20.67
CA ARG A 3 13.15 -1.19 19.97
C ARG A 3 12.21 -0.53 18.97
N ASN A 4 11.73 0.66 19.31
CA ASN A 4 10.95 1.47 18.39
C ASN A 4 11.88 1.88 17.24
N ILE A 5 11.78 1.17 16.11
CA ILE A 5 12.57 1.47 14.90
C ILE A 5 12.17 2.87 14.44
N SER A 6 13.14 3.73 14.10
CA SER A 6 12.83 5.10 13.68
C SER A 6 12.03 5.11 12.37
N ASN A 7 11.19 6.14 12.21
CA ASN A 7 10.45 6.36 10.96
C ASN A 7 11.39 6.47 9.74
N GLU A 8 12.60 6.99 9.92
CA GLU A 8 13.61 7.09 8.86
C GLU A 8 14.02 5.70 8.34
N ILE A 9 14.29 4.75 9.25
CA ILE A 9 14.66 3.38 8.87
C ILE A 9 13.49 2.68 8.16
N LYS A 10 12.27 2.84 8.68
CA LYS A 10 11.04 2.31 8.03
C LYS A 10 10.86 2.89 6.63
N THR A 11 11.05 4.21 6.49
CA THR A 11 10.99 4.93 5.22
C THR A 11 12.00 4.38 4.22
N ILE A 12 13.24 4.11 4.65
CA ILE A 12 14.26 3.49 3.79
C ILE A 12 13.81 2.11 3.32
N GLY A 13 13.29 1.28 4.23
CA GLY A 13 12.78 -0.05 3.88
C GLY A 13 11.69 0.00 2.81
N PHE A 14 10.70 0.89 2.97
CA PHE A 14 9.65 1.06 1.96
C PHE A 14 10.19 1.64 0.65
N LYS A 15 11.16 2.56 0.68
CA LYS A 15 11.80 3.09 -0.56
C LYS A 15 12.56 2.01 -1.34
N ILE A 16 13.20 1.07 -0.67
CA ILE A 16 13.84 -0.09 -1.32
C ILE A 16 12.76 -0.94 -2.01
N LEU A 17 11.67 -1.24 -1.30
CA LEU A 17 10.55 -1.99 -1.87
C LEU A 17 9.94 -1.30 -3.09
N VAL A 18 9.81 0.03 -3.06
CA VAL A 18 9.36 0.83 -4.20
C VAL A 18 10.25 0.61 -5.42
N GLN A 19 11.58 0.66 -5.24
CA GLN A 19 12.52 0.47 -6.34
C GLN A 19 12.39 -0.92 -6.95
N LEU A 20 12.35 -1.97 -6.11
CA LEU A 20 12.19 -3.35 -6.56
C LEU A 20 10.85 -3.57 -7.27
N GLY A 21 9.75 -3.06 -6.71
CA GLY A 21 8.42 -3.16 -7.29
C GLY A 21 8.32 -2.47 -8.65
N TYR A 22 8.92 -1.28 -8.81
CA TYR A 22 8.92 -0.61 -10.11
C TYR A 22 9.74 -1.36 -11.15
N GLN A 23 10.94 -1.84 -10.79
CA GLN A 23 11.77 -2.63 -11.70
C GLN A 23 11.05 -3.90 -12.16
N ALA A 24 10.37 -4.61 -11.24
CA ALA A 24 9.60 -5.80 -11.58
C ALA A 24 8.39 -5.46 -12.47
N ALA A 25 7.63 -4.40 -12.14
CA ALA A 25 6.44 -4.00 -12.90
C ALA A 25 6.75 -3.51 -14.32
N GLU A 26 7.95 -2.97 -14.56
CA GLU A 26 8.38 -2.49 -15.88
C GLU A 26 9.04 -3.58 -16.73
N SER A 27 9.40 -4.72 -16.14
CA SER A 27 9.88 -5.88 -16.89
C SER A 27 8.73 -6.49 -17.70
N PRO A 28 8.91 -6.76 -19.00
CA PRO A 28 7.93 -7.51 -19.79
C PRO A 28 7.68 -8.90 -19.21
N GLU A 29 8.73 -9.52 -18.66
CA GLU A 29 8.73 -10.83 -18.01
C GLU A 29 9.51 -10.70 -16.68
N PRO A 30 8.87 -10.26 -15.59
CA PRO A 30 9.53 -10.22 -14.30
C PRO A 30 9.87 -11.65 -13.83
N PRO A 31 11.07 -11.89 -13.28
CA PRO A 31 11.43 -13.21 -12.76
C PRO A 31 10.42 -13.70 -11.73
N GLU A 32 10.02 -14.98 -11.83
CA GLU A 32 9.02 -15.57 -10.96
C GLU A 32 9.45 -15.50 -9.48
N GLU A 33 10.75 -15.66 -9.21
CA GLU A 33 11.33 -15.56 -7.87
C GLU A 33 11.16 -14.17 -7.27
N ILE A 34 11.31 -13.11 -8.08
CA ILE A 34 11.08 -11.73 -7.64
C ILE A 34 9.61 -11.52 -7.33
N MET A 35 8.71 -12.04 -8.16
CA MET A 35 7.27 -11.97 -7.91
C MET A 35 6.89 -12.73 -6.62
N LYS A 36 7.43 -13.93 -6.40
CA LYS A 36 7.23 -14.69 -5.15
C LYS A 36 7.77 -13.94 -3.94
N PHE A 37 8.93 -13.28 -4.07
CA PHE A 37 9.52 -12.47 -3.01
C PHE A 37 8.72 -11.20 -2.68
N LEU A 38 8.15 -10.53 -3.69
CA LEU A 38 7.41 -9.29 -3.51
C LEU A 38 6.00 -9.49 -2.92
N ARG A 39 5.34 -10.63 -3.22
CA ARG A 39 3.94 -10.87 -2.82
C ARG A 39 3.68 -10.72 -1.30
N PRO A 40 4.50 -11.26 -0.39
CA PRO A 40 4.27 -11.14 1.06
C PRO A 40 4.25 -9.69 1.57
N PHE A 41 4.86 -8.75 0.85
CA PHE A 41 4.89 -7.35 1.29
C PHE A 41 3.53 -6.66 1.24
N PHE A 42 2.52 -7.21 0.54
CA PHE A 42 1.15 -6.73 0.69
C PHE A 42 0.66 -6.86 2.13
N GLN A 43 0.91 -8.01 2.76
CA GLN A 43 0.53 -8.26 4.15
C GLN A 43 1.26 -7.30 5.08
N ILE A 44 2.58 -7.18 4.94
CA ILE A 44 3.40 -6.27 5.75
C ILE A 44 2.89 -4.82 5.64
N ILE A 45 2.59 -4.36 4.43
CA ILE A 45 2.08 -3.00 4.22
C ILE A 45 0.70 -2.82 4.84
N ILE A 46 -0.22 -3.76 4.65
CA ILE A 46 -1.57 -3.67 5.22
C ILE A 46 -1.49 -3.66 6.74
N GLU A 47 -0.79 -4.61 7.35
CA GLU A 47 -0.57 -4.64 8.80
C GLU A 47 0.06 -3.34 9.31
N PHE A 48 1.09 -2.84 8.61
CA PHE A 48 1.72 -1.57 8.96
C PHE A 48 0.75 -0.39 8.90
N ILE A 49 -0.14 -0.35 7.90
CA ILE A 49 -1.16 0.69 7.77
C ILE A 49 -2.02 0.73 9.02
N PHE A 50 -2.59 -0.41 9.42
CA PHE A 50 -3.54 -0.48 10.53
C PHE A 50 -2.89 -0.39 11.91
N CYS A 51 -1.73 -1.01 12.11
CA CYS A 51 -1.06 -1.03 13.41
C CYS A 51 -0.35 0.29 13.72
N GLU A 52 0.20 0.96 12.71
CA GLU A 52 1.09 2.11 12.94
C GLU A 52 0.69 3.34 12.12
N LEU A 53 0.55 3.22 10.81
CA LEU A 53 0.48 4.40 9.93
C LEU A 53 -0.74 5.27 10.18
N VAL A 54 -1.89 4.67 10.48
CA VAL A 54 -3.14 5.40 10.80
C VAL A 54 -3.00 6.29 12.03
N HIS A 55 -2.04 6.02 12.93
CA HIS A 55 -1.75 6.83 14.11
C HIS A 55 -0.50 7.72 13.94
N ASN A 56 0.18 7.63 12.78
CA ASN A 56 1.44 8.30 12.51
C ASN A 56 1.24 9.51 11.58
N ASN A 57 1.73 10.67 12.02
CA ASN A 57 1.63 11.95 11.30
C ASN A 57 2.82 12.25 10.39
N ASP A 58 3.81 11.34 10.31
CA ASP A 58 4.96 11.48 9.43
C ASP A 58 4.55 11.33 7.96
N LEU A 59 4.51 12.46 7.26
CA LEU A 59 4.13 12.52 5.85
C LEU A 59 5.13 11.82 4.93
N ILE A 60 6.42 11.80 5.29
CA ILE A 60 7.47 11.16 4.49
C ILE A 60 7.31 9.65 4.53
N LEU A 61 7.06 9.11 5.72
CA LEU A 61 6.78 7.68 5.91
C LEU A 61 5.47 7.29 5.20
N ARG A 62 4.42 8.09 5.34
CA ARG A 62 3.14 7.88 4.66
C ARG A 62 3.30 7.82 3.14
N ASP A 63 4.05 8.76 2.58
CA ASP A 63 4.38 8.77 1.16
C ASP A 63 5.15 7.52 0.74
N ALA A 64 6.12 7.06 1.54
CA ALA A 64 6.90 5.88 1.24
C ALA A 64 6.02 4.61 1.21
N VAL A 65 5.12 4.45 2.19
CA VAL A 65 4.16 3.35 2.24
C VAL A 65 3.20 3.39 1.06
N ALA A 66 2.66 4.58 0.73
CA ALA A 66 1.78 4.76 -0.41
C ALA A 66 2.45 4.28 -1.70
N MET A 67 3.68 4.74 -1.94
CA MET A 67 4.41 4.35 -3.15
C MET A 67 4.76 2.86 -3.16
N ALA A 68 5.08 2.27 -2.00
CA ALA A 68 5.38 0.85 -1.90
C ALA A 68 4.15 0.01 -2.27
N LEU A 69 2.98 0.35 -1.71
CA LEU A 69 1.71 -0.30 -2.04
C LEU A 69 1.40 -0.20 -3.53
N TYR A 70 1.51 1.00 -4.09
CA TYR A 70 1.24 1.22 -5.51
C TYR A 70 2.20 0.42 -6.41
N SER A 71 3.49 0.31 -6.05
CA SER A 71 4.45 -0.50 -6.80
C SER A 71 4.09 -1.98 -6.81
N LEU A 72 3.62 -2.54 -5.69
CA LEU A 72 3.13 -3.91 -5.62
C LEU A 72 1.84 -4.09 -6.43
N VAL A 73 0.89 -3.16 -6.31
CA VAL A 73 -0.35 -3.18 -7.10
C VAL A 73 -0.05 -3.26 -8.61
N ARG A 74 0.96 -2.50 -9.08
CA ARG A 74 1.42 -2.58 -10.47
C ARG A 74 2.04 -3.93 -10.84
N CYS A 75 2.88 -4.50 -9.96
CA CYS A 75 3.44 -5.85 -10.16
C CYS A 75 2.34 -6.91 -10.33
N PHE A 76 1.30 -6.83 -9.49
CA PHE A 76 0.24 -7.82 -9.41
C PHE A 76 -1.08 -7.33 -10.02
N ARG A 77 -1.01 -6.56 -11.12
CA ARG A 77 -2.17 -5.89 -11.76
C ARG A 77 -3.42 -6.76 -11.95
N LYS A 78 -3.26 -8.07 -12.18
CA LYS A 78 -4.38 -9.01 -12.39
C LYS A 78 -4.96 -9.58 -11.09
N SER A 79 -4.21 -9.54 -9.99
CA SER A 79 -4.54 -10.28 -8.76
C SER A 79 -4.52 -9.42 -7.49
N TYR A 80 -4.09 -8.16 -7.56
CA TYR A 80 -3.93 -7.32 -6.37
C TYR A 80 -5.24 -7.13 -5.59
N GLN A 81 -6.38 -7.01 -6.27
CA GLN A 81 -7.69 -6.88 -5.61
C GLN A 81 -8.03 -8.12 -4.77
N ASN A 82 -7.78 -9.32 -5.31
CA ASN A 82 -8.00 -10.57 -4.59
C ASN A 82 -7.05 -10.70 -3.39
N ILE A 83 -5.77 -10.33 -3.57
CA ILE A 83 -4.77 -10.34 -2.49
C ILE A 83 -5.19 -9.40 -1.36
N ILE A 84 -5.59 -8.17 -1.69
CA ILE A 84 -6.00 -7.18 -0.68
C ILE A 84 -7.27 -7.64 0.03
N ARG A 85 -8.29 -8.14 -0.69
CA ARG A 85 -9.50 -8.68 -0.06
C ARG A 85 -9.20 -9.84 0.89
N GLU A 86 -8.37 -10.79 0.47
CA GLU A 86 -7.93 -11.91 1.31
C GLU A 86 -7.29 -11.40 2.61
N LEU A 87 -6.42 -10.41 2.51
CA LEU A 87 -5.73 -9.82 3.65
C LEU A 87 -6.68 -9.02 4.56
N MET A 88 -7.67 -8.30 4.00
CA MET A 88 -8.59 -7.46 4.79
C MET A 88 -9.59 -8.25 5.64
N ARG A 89 -9.69 -9.57 5.47
CA ARG A 89 -10.56 -10.44 6.29
C ARG A 89 -10.28 -10.38 7.79
N PHE A 90 -9.10 -9.93 8.22
CA PHE A 90 -8.79 -9.78 9.66
C PHE A 90 -9.69 -8.73 10.34
N ILE A 91 -10.30 -7.80 9.59
CA ILE A 91 -11.18 -6.75 10.12
C ILE A 91 -12.42 -7.37 10.80
N ASN A 92 -12.87 -8.54 10.32
CA ASN A 92 -14.02 -9.28 10.86
C ASN A 92 -15.32 -8.45 10.91
N ASP A 93 -15.48 -7.53 9.95
CA ASP A 93 -16.67 -6.70 9.72
C ASP A 93 -16.82 -6.46 8.22
N GLN A 94 -17.74 -7.20 7.59
CA GLN A 94 -17.88 -7.24 6.13
C GLN A 94 -18.21 -5.86 5.52
N PRO A 95 -19.18 -5.07 6.03
CA PRO A 95 -19.42 -3.71 5.55
C PRO A 95 -18.18 -2.80 5.58
N ILE A 96 -17.38 -2.88 6.64
CA ILE A 96 -16.15 -2.07 6.75
C ILE A 96 -15.07 -2.59 5.82
N GLU A 97 -14.86 -3.90 5.76
CA GLU A 97 -13.94 -4.55 4.83
C GLU A 97 -14.23 -4.10 3.38
N ASP A 98 -15.49 -4.19 2.96
CA ASP A 98 -15.92 -3.83 1.61
C ASP A 98 -15.73 -2.34 1.33
N ARG A 99 -16.04 -1.47 2.31
CA ARG A 99 -15.81 -0.03 2.17
C ARG A 99 -14.33 0.28 1.99
N ILE A 100 -13.46 -0.30 2.80
CA ILE A 100 -12.01 -0.08 2.76
C ILE A 100 -11.43 -0.57 1.43
N CYS A 101 -11.77 -1.80 1.04
CA CYS A 101 -11.32 -2.38 -0.23
C CYS A 101 -11.80 -1.54 -1.42
N THR A 102 -13.08 -1.17 -1.45
CA THR A 102 -13.68 -0.39 -2.54
C THR A 102 -13.00 0.97 -2.67
N THR A 103 -12.80 1.69 -1.57
CA THR A 103 -12.10 2.98 -1.62
C THR A 103 -10.67 2.83 -2.13
N LEU A 104 -9.92 1.84 -1.65
CA LEU A 104 -8.55 1.61 -2.12
C LEU A 104 -8.51 1.24 -3.61
N PHE A 105 -9.43 0.42 -4.10
CA PHE A 105 -9.50 0.02 -5.50
C PHE A 105 -9.90 1.18 -6.41
N GLN A 106 -10.84 2.02 -5.98
CA GLN A 106 -11.20 3.25 -6.69
C GLN A 106 -10.00 4.19 -6.84
N ILE A 107 -9.17 4.34 -5.81
CA ILE A 107 -7.95 5.15 -5.89
C ILE A 107 -6.99 4.61 -6.95
N VAL A 108 -6.83 3.28 -7.01
CA VAL A 108 -5.99 2.63 -8.03
C VAL A 108 -6.57 2.82 -9.43
N ASP A 109 -7.88 2.66 -9.59
CA ASP A 109 -8.57 2.79 -10.88
C ASP A 109 -8.52 4.24 -11.40
N GLU A 110 -8.71 5.24 -10.53
CA GLU A 110 -8.58 6.67 -10.86
C GLU A 110 -7.17 7.03 -11.35
N VAL A 111 -6.15 6.46 -10.72
CA VAL A 111 -4.74 6.73 -11.05
C VAL A 111 -4.29 5.95 -12.28
N GLY A 112 -4.84 4.76 -12.49
CA GLY A 112 -4.45 3.80 -13.52
C GLY A 112 -3.18 3.02 -13.14
N LEU A 113 -3.01 1.85 -13.76
CA LEU A 113 -1.87 0.94 -13.51
C LEU A 113 -0.69 1.15 -14.47
N GLU A 114 -0.94 1.80 -15.60
CA GLU A 114 0.02 1.98 -16.70
C GLU A 114 0.74 3.33 -16.67
N SER A 115 0.42 4.20 -15.70
CA SER A 115 0.92 5.56 -15.71
C SER A 115 2.40 5.63 -15.29
N ARG A 116 3.26 5.94 -16.28
CA ARG A 116 4.69 6.24 -16.08
C ARG A 116 4.93 7.66 -15.54
N TYR A 117 3.87 8.46 -15.39
CA TYR A 117 3.99 9.90 -15.16
C TYR A 117 4.03 10.25 -13.67
N ASN A 118 4.88 11.23 -13.32
CA ASN A 118 4.96 11.81 -11.98
C ASN A 118 3.58 12.28 -11.45
N VAL A 119 2.68 12.69 -12.34
CA VAL A 119 1.31 13.11 -12.01
C VAL A 119 0.52 11.98 -11.35
N ALA A 120 0.53 10.76 -11.90
CA ALA A 120 -0.19 9.64 -11.30
C ALA A 120 0.34 9.27 -9.92
N ARG A 121 1.66 9.33 -9.74
CA ARG A 121 2.29 9.10 -8.43
C ARG A 121 1.85 10.14 -7.40
N LEU A 122 1.79 11.42 -7.80
CA LEU A 122 1.30 12.50 -6.94
C LEU A 122 -0.18 12.34 -6.60
N THR A 123 -1.01 12.00 -7.60
CA THR A 123 -2.44 11.72 -7.38
C THR A 123 -2.64 10.56 -6.42
N PHE A 124 -1.93 9.45 -6.62
CA PHE A 124 -2.01 8.29 -5.72
C PHE A 124 -1.63 8.65 -4.30
N LYS A 125 -0.51 9.34 -4.08
CA LYS A 125 -0.09 9.79 -2.74
C LYS A 125 -1.13 10.66 -2.05
N LYS A 126 -1.69 11.63 -2.78
CA LYS A 126 -2.73 12.51 -2.27
C LYS A 126 -3.96 11.71 -1.84
N ARG A 127 -4.49 10.87 -2.73
CA ARG A 127 -5.67 10.04 -2.48
C ARG A 127 -5.45 9.01 -1.38
N PHE A 128 -4.27 8.41 -1.33
CA PHE A 128 -3.87 7.51 -0.27
C PHE A 128 -3.83 8.24 1.08
N SER A 129 -3.32 9.48 1.13
CA SER A 129 -3.33 10.27 2.37
C SER A 129 -4.75 10.60 2.84
N GLU A 130 -5.67 10.92 1.92
CA GLU A 130 -7.09 11.09 2.22
C GLU A 130 -7.70 9.80 2.80
N PHE A 131 -7.37 8.65 2.19
CA PHE A 131 -7.79 7.33 2.65
C PHE A 131 -7.25 6.99 4.06
N ILE A 132 -5.98 7.25 4.36
CA ILE A 132 -5.42 7.04 5.71
C ILE A 132 -6.15 7.89 6.76
N ASN A 133 -6.49 9.14 6.44
CA ASN A 133 -7.25 9.99 7.36
C ASN A 133 -8.66 9.44 7.59
N GLN A 134 -9.33 8.92 6.54
CA GLN A 134 -10.63 8.27 6.68
C GLN A 134 -10.54 7.00 7.54
N LEU A 135 -9.51 6.16 7.33
CA LEU A 135 -9.26 4.97 8.15
C LEU A 135 -9.04 5.34 9.61
N HIS A 136 -8.24 6.36 9.89
CA HIS A 136 -8.02 6.85 11.25
C HIS A 136 -9.36 7.19 11.92
N SER A 137 -10.21 7.99 11.26
CA SER A 137 -11.53 8.34 11.79
C SER A 137 -12.42 7.11 12.03
N MET A 138 -12.40 6.12 11.13
CA MET A 138 -13.18 4.88 11.30
C MET A 138 -12.72 4.05 12.50
N LEU A 139 -11.40 4.00 12.75
CA LEU A 139 -10.82 3.22 13.84
C LEU A 139 -10.92 3.92 15.20
N THR A 140 -10.89 5.25 15.25
CA THR A 140 -11.01 6.02 16.50
C THR A 140 -12.45 6.19 17.00
N LEU A 141 -13.45 5.99 16.14
CA LEU A 141 -14.87 6.09 16.49
C LEU A 141 -15.48 4.77 16.99
N ARG A 142 -14.64 3.74 17.18
CA ARG A 142 -14.98 2.45 17.79
C ARG A 142 -14.42 2.39 19.21
#